data_AF-A0A353BC22-F1
#
_entry.id   AF-A0A353BC22-F1
#
_cell.length_a   1.000
_cell.length_b   1.000
_cell.length_c   1.000
_cell.angle_alpha   90.00
_cell.angle_beta   90.00
_cell.angle_gamma   90.00
#
_symmetry.space_group_name_H-M   'P 1'
#
loop_
_entity.id
_entity.type
_entity.pdbx_description
1 polymer ?
#
loop_
_entity_poly.entity_id
_entity_poly.type
_entity_poly.pdbx_seq_one_letter_code
_entity_poly.pdbx_strand_id
1 'polypeptide(L)'
;MKNRRNHLLFGVGALLLSGCVASQTGKDYHPFETVEIDSCLTILIDMSGSFATRWDDEAYPLFLELSETYFTEAMGTENRLVIAQLSGNNQAVLFEGKPADLQSRFRSPEDLVSFLRERSDGASSQVYRAIKSTTDYLLQMQGVSERTRLMTVVLSDLRDTGAGAARRTAGSSMIESLREYRERGGALALYYVGTEEMPRWESILAESGFSSNDYLIQGELTATPQLPKFD
;
A
#
# COMPACT_ATOMS: atom_id res chain seq x y z
N MET A 1 9.79 23.73 84.59
CA MET A 1 9.14 23.90 83.27
C MET A 1 10.19 24.48 82.32
N LYS A 2 10.98 23.65 81.61
CA LYS A 2 10.74 23.18 80.22
C LYS A 2 10.19 24.28 79.29
N ASN A 3 11.06 24.88 78.48
CA ASN A 3 10.94 24.74 77.02
C ASN A 3 12.18 25.28 76.27
N ARG A 4 12.86 24.35 75.58
CA ARG A 4 13.84 24.58 74.51
C ARG A 4 13.07 24.86 73.22
N ARG A 5 13.54 25.79 72.39
CA ARG A 5 13.18 25.85 70.96
C ARG A 5 14.44 25.91 70.13
N ASN A 6 14.74 24.77 69.50
CA ASN A 6 15.70 24.62 68.42
C ASN A 6 15.09 25.21 67.13
N HIS A 7 15.86 26.00 66.39
CA HIS A 7 15.54 26.31 65.00
C HIS A 7 16.47 25.48 64.09
N LEU A 8 15.85 24.58 63.32
CA LEU A 8 16.47 23.80 62.26
C LEU A 8 16.90 24.73 61.12
N LEU A 9 18.17 24.63 60.71
CA LEU A 9 18.68 25.11 59.43
C LEU A 9 18.26 24.13 58.32
N PHE A 10 17.47 24.61 57.36
CA PHE A 10 17.18 23.92 56.10
C PHE A 10 18.36 24.13 55.14
N GLY A 11 19.12 23.06 54.88
CA GLY A 11 20.14 23.02 53.83
C GLY A 11 19.51 22.62 52.50
N VAL A 12 19.56 23.51 51.51
CA VAL A 12 19.19 23.22 50.11
C VAL A 12 20.42 22.62 49.43
N GLY A 13 20.43 21.30 49.27
CA GLY A 13 21.42 20.58 48.47
C GLY A 13 21.04 20.61 46.99
N ALA A 14 21.75 21.41 46.20
CA ALA A 14 21.65 21.39 44.74
C ALA A 14 22.36 20.14 44.19
N LEU A 15 21.59 19.09 43.90
CA LEU A 15 22.01 17.94 43.11
C LEU A 15 22.17 18.38 41.65
N LEU A 16 23.41 18.70 41.25
CA LEU A 16 23.81 18.83 39.85
C LEU A 16 23.77 17.43 39.21
N LEU A 17 22.61 17.05 38.70
CA LEU A 17 22.47 15.90 37.80
C LEU A 17 23.14 16.26 36.48
N SER A 18 24.39 15.83 36.32
CA SER A 18 25.08 15.80 35.03
C SER A 18 24.35 14.82 34.11
N GLY A 19 23.41 15.32 33.32
CA GLY A 19 22.77 14.57 32.24
C GLY A 19 23.78 14.32 31.13
N CYS A 20 24.44 13.15 31.16
CA CYS A 20 25.05 12.58 29.96
C CYS A 20 23.93 12.36 28.93
N VAL A 21 23.81 13.28 27.98
CA VAL A 21 23.01 13.05 26.78
C VAL A 21 23.79 12.01 25.98
N ALA A 22 23.22 10.81 25.83
CA ALA A 22 23.77 9.81 24.93
C ALA A 22 23.84 10.45 23.53
N SER A 23 25.06 10.63 23.03
CA SER A 23 25.28 11.03 21.64
C SER A 23 24.55 10.02 20.77
N GLN A 24 23.53 10.47 20.05
CA GLN A 24 22.95 9.66 18.99
C GLN A 24 24.07 9.45 17.98
N THR A 25 24.71 8.28 18.04
CA THR A 25 25.62 7.80 17.01
C THR A 25 24.82 7.87 15.71
N GLY A 26 25.22 8.80 14.84
CA GLY A 26 24.62 8.93 13.52
C GLY A 26 24.66 7.56 12.86
N LYS A 27 23.53 7.11 12.32
CA LYS A 27 23.47 5.88 11.51
C LYS A 27 24.62 5.94 10.50
N ASP A 28 25.52 4.95 10.53
CA ASP A 28 26.58 4.82 9.55
C ASP A 28 25.95 4.84 8.15
N TYR A 29 26.25 5.89 7.39
CA TYR A 29 25.69 6.08 6.06
C TYR A 29 26.55 5.31 5.05
N HIS A 30 26.04 4.18 4.58
CA HIS A 30 26.63 3.40 3.52
C HIS A 30 25.93 3.71 2.18
N PRO A 31 26.48 4.60 1.33
CA PRO A 31 25.79 5.13 0.15
C PRO A 31 25.47 4.11 -0.94
N PHE A 32 25.99 2.89 -0.82
CA PHE A 32 25.80 1.81 -1.80
C PHE A 32 25.10 0.58 -1.21
N GLU A 33 24.69 0.62 0.05
CA GLU A 33 23.92 -0.46 0.64
C GLU A 33 22.44 -0.34 0.25
N THR A 34 21.88 -1.44 -0.23
CA THR A 34 20.43 -1.53 -0.45
C THR A 34 19.74 -1.46 0.91
N VAL A 35 18.91 -0.44 1.09
CA VAL A 35 18.06 -0.33 2.27
C VAL A 35 16.87 -1.27 2.08
N GLU A 36 16.69 -2.20 3.02
CA GLU A 36 15.54 -3.10 3.06
C GLU A 36 14.26 -2.30 3.32
N ILE A 37 13.18 -2.68 2.63
CA ILE A 37 11.87 -2.04 2.75
C ILE A 37 11.06 -2.80 3.81
N ASP A 38 10.55 -2.08 4.80
CA ASP A 38 9.74 -2.65 5.88
C ASP A 38 8.33 -3.00 5.39
N SER A 39 7.78 -2.18 4.50
CA SER A 39 6.46 -2.42 3.90
C SER A 39 6.29 -1.70 2.57
N CYS A 40 5.41 -2.23 1.72
CA CYS A 40 4.99 -1.58 0.49
C CYS A 40 3.46 -1.65 0.36
N LEU A 41 2.82 -0.48 0.26
CA LEU A 41 1.43 -0.37 -0.19
C LEU A 41 1.42 -0.17 -1.70
N THR A 42 0.61 -0.96 -2.39
CA THR A 42 0.40 -0.84 -3.83
C THR A 42 -1.07 -0.62 -4.10
N ILE A 43 -1.42 0.40 -4.87
CA ILE A 43 -2.81 0.68 -5.23
C ILE A 43 -2.97 0.60 -6.75
N LEU A 44 -3.74 -0.37 -7.22
CA LEU A 44 -4.09 -0.56 -8.63
C LEU A 44 -5.43 0.12 -8.88
N ILE A 45 -5.43 1.06 -9.81
CA ILE A 45 -6.57 1.91 -10.09
C ILE A 45 -7.12 1.56 -11.47
N ASP A 46 -8.43 1.31 -11.55
CA ASP A 46 -9.13 1.38 -12.81
C ASP A 46 -9.50 2.82 -13.15
N MET A 47 -9.38 3.20 -14.42
CA MET A 47 -9.82 4.50 -14.95
C MET A 47 -10.63 4.30 -16.23
N SER A 48 -11.08 3.06 -16.49
CA SER A 48 -11.88 2.68 -17.64
C SER A 48 -13.35 2.49 -17.27
N GLY A 49 -14.20 2.48 -18.30
CA GLY A 49 -15.57 1.99 -18.24
C GLY A 49 -16.41 2.59 -17.11
N SER A 50 -17.16 1.73 -16.43
CA SER A 50 -18.08 2.08 -15.34
C SER A 50 -17.40 2.64 -14.10
N PHE A 51 -16.13 2.31 -13.88
CA PHE A 51 -15.41 2.73 -12.68
C PHE A 51 -14.89 4.17 -12.78
N ALA A 52 -14.53 4.62 -13.99
CA ALA A 52 -13.98 5.96 -14.21
C ALA A 52 -14.87 7.09 -13.66
N THR A 53 -16.20 6.92 -13.71
CA THR A 53 -17.17 7.91 -13.21
C THR A 53 -17.28 7.95 -11.69
N ARG A 54 -16.78 6.93 -10.99
CA ARG A 54 -16.78 6.82 -9.52
C ARG A 54 -15.50 7.37 -8.89
N TRP A 55 -14.49 7.66 -9.70
CA TRP A 55 -13.17 8.03 -9.22
C TRP A 55 -13.20 9.28 -8.34
N ASP A 56 -13.71 10.40 -8.88
CA ASP A 56 -13.61 11.71 -8.22
C ASP A 56 -14.38 11.75 -6.89
N ASP A 57 -15.60 11.17 -6.85
CA ASP A 57 -16.52 11.30 -5.72
C ASP A 57 -16.36 10.21 -4.64
N GLU A 58 -15.95 8.99 -5.02
CA GLU A 58 -15.96 7.84 -4.12
C GLU A 58 -14.58 7.18 -3.96
N ALA A 59 -13.89 6.88 -5.07
CA ALA A 59 -12.64 6.12 -5.01
C ALA A 59 -11.44 6.97 -4.59
N TYR A 60 -11.42 8.25 -4.95
CA TYR A 60 -10.33 9.16 -4.61
C TYR A 60 -10.23 9.45 -3.10
N PRO A 61 -11.34 9.75 -2.38
CA PRO A 61 -11.31 9.82 -0.93
C PRO A 61 -10.79 8.53 -0.27
N LEU A 62 -11.21 7.37 -0.77
CA LEU A 62 -10.72 6.08 -0.29
C LEU A 62 -9.22 5.90 -0.55
N PHE A 63 -8.72 6.27 -1.73
CA PHE A 63 -7.30 6.26 -2.06
C PHE A 63 -6.48 7.11 -1.08
N LEU A 64 -6.97 8.31 -0.74
CA LEU A 64 -6.32 9.19 0.21
C LEU A 64 -6.30 8.57 1.62
N GLU A 65 -7.44 8.09 2.11
CA GLU A 65 -7.57 7.46 3.42
C GLU A 65 -6.61 6.25 3.57
N LEU A 66 -6.55 5.40 2.55
CA LEU A 66 -5.64 4.24 2.52
C LEU A 66 -4.17 4.67 2.57
N SER A 67 -3.82 5.69 1.78
CA SER A 67 -2.45 6.21 1.74
C SER A 67 -2.07 6.83 3.09
N GLU A 68 -2.92 7.71 3.63
CA GLU A 68 -2.68 8.40 4.91
C GLU A 68 -2.59 7.43 6.08
N THR A 69 -3.51 6.47 6.18
CA THR A 69 -3.49 5.43 7.23
C THR A 69 -2.20 4.64 7.16
N TYR A 70 -1.85 4.14 5.97
CA TYR A 70 -0.62 3.36 5.77
C TYR A 70 0.63 4.15 6.16
N PHE A 71 0.73 5.41 5.77
CA PHE A 71 1.88 6.24 6.09
C PHE A 71 1.96 6.63 7.56
N THR A 72 0.82 6.82 8.21
CA THR A 72 0.76 7.10 9.64
C THR A 72 1.24 5.89 10.44
N GLU A 73 0.79 4.69 10.08
CA GLU A 73 1.22 3.44 10.72
C GLU A 73 2.69 3.10 10.42
N ALA A 74 3.18 3.45 9.23
CA ALA A 74 4.55 3.20 8.81
C ALA A 74 5.54 4.30 9.24
N MET A 75 5.12 5.28 10.05
CA MET A 75 5.98 6.40 10.41
C MET A 75 7.26 5.95 11.13
N GLY A 76 8.41 6.35 10.59
CA GLY A 76 9.73 5.97 11.11
C GLY A 76 10.31 4.66 10.55
N THR A 77 9.62 4.03 9.60
CA THR A 77 10.07 2.83 8.87
C THR A 77 10.43 3.18 7.42
N GLU A 78 11.10 2.28 6.71
CA GLU A 78 11.36 2.41 5.28
C GLU A 78 10.19 1.82 4.48
N ASN A 79 9.21 2.67 4.18
CA ASN A 79 8.00 2.27 3.45
C ASN A 79 7.99 2.77 1.99
N ARG A 80 7.21 2.09 1.15
CA ARG A 80 6.98 2.47 -0.27
C ARG A 80 5.49 2.53 -0.59
N LEU A 81 5.11 3.48 -1.45
CA LEU A 81 3.84 3.51 -2.14
C LEU A 81 4.08 3.28 -3.62
N VAL A 82 3.38 2.31 -4.19
CA VAL A 82 3.31 2.05 -5.63
C VAL A 82 1.90 2.36 -6.11
N ILE A 83 1.80 3.14 -7.19
CA ILE A 83 0.52 3.37 -7.88
C ILE A 83 0.63 2.69 -9.24
N ALA A 84 -0.33 1.82 -9.51
CA ALA A 84 -0.44 1.08 -10.75
C ALA A 84 -1.83 1.25 -11.37
N GLN A 85 -1.97 0.87 -12.64
CA GLN A 85 -3.20 1.07 -13.40
C GLN A 85 -3.64 -0.19 -14.12
N LEU A 86 -4.93 -0.51 -14.02
CA LEU A 86 -5.55 -1.65 -14.70
C LEU A 86 -5.90 -1.35 -16.16
N SER A 87 -6.27 -0.11 -16.40
CA SER A 87 -6.69 0.43 -17.69
C SER A 87 -5.55 1.08 -18.48
N GLY A 88 -4.30 0.72 -18.19
CA GLY A 88 -3.13 1.37 -18.77
C GLY A 88 -2.61 0.72 -20.06
N ASN A 89 -1.61 1.36 -20.65
CA ASN A 89 -0.76 0.71 -21.66
C ASN A 89 0.14 -0.36 -21.02
N ASN A 90 1.07 -0.96 -21.77
CA ASN A 90 1.93 -2.08 -21.31
C ASN A 90 2.74 -1.82 -20.02
N GLN A 91 2.70 -0.62 -19.45
CA GLN A 91 3.32 -0.28 -18.17
C GLN A 91 2.25 -0.17 -17.07
N ALA A 92 2.15 -1.21 -16.22
CA ALA A 92 1.19 -1.22 -15.11
C ALA A 92 1.56 -0.22 -14.01
N VAL A 93 2.85 -0.08 -13.66
CA VAL A 93 3.32 0.80 -12.58
C VAL A 93 3.59 2.22 -13.08
N LEU A 94 2.90 3.19 -12.49
CA LEU A 94 2.96 4.60 -12.89
C LEU A 94 3.80 5.47 -11.93
N PHE A 95 3.83 5.08 -10.66
CA PHE A 95 4.55 5.77 -9.60
C PHE A 95 5.07 4.77 -8.58
N GLU A 96 6.28 5.02 -8.09
CA GLU A 96 6.85 4.44 -6.89
C GLU A 96 7.51 5.58 -6.11
N GLY A 97 7.30 5.63 -4.79
CA GLY A 97 8.00 6.58 -3.93
C GLY A 97 7.57 6.52 -2.48
N LYS A 98 8.13 7.44 -1.69
CA LYS A 98 7.71 7.74 -0.32
C LYS A 98 6.46 8.63 -0.32
N PRO A 99 5.73 8.73 0.81
CA PRO A 99 4.63 9.69 0.97
C PRO A 99 4.97 11.12 0.52
N ALA A 100 6.16 11.60 0.92
CA ALA A 100 6.63 12.93 0.57
C ALA A 100 6.86 13.10 -0.95
N ASP A 101 7.23 12.01 -1.65
CA ASP A 101 7.42 12.03 -3.10
C ASP A 101 6.07 12.17 -3.82
N LEU A 102 5.00 11.58 -3.27
CA LEU A 102 3.65 11.73 -3.82
C LEU A 102 3.19 13.18 -3.72
N GLN A 103 3.31 13.80 -2.54
CA GLN A 103 2.91 15.20 -2.30
C GLN A 103 3.77 16.20 -3.09
N SER A 104 5.05 15.92 -3.28
CA SER A 104 5.92 16.78 -4.08
C SER A 104 5.63 16.69 -5.58
N ARG A 105 5.22 15.51 -6.06
CA ARG A 105 4.91 15.25 -7.46
C ARG A 105 3.53 15.74 -7.87
N PHE A 106 2.53 15.57 -7.01
CA PHE A 106 1.14 15.95 -7.28
C PHE A 106 0.72 17.05 -6.32
N ARG A 107 0.61 18.29 -6.81
CA ARG A 107 0.37 19.46 -5.96
C ARG A 107 -1.10 19.62 -5.60
N SER A 108 -1.97 18.94 -6.32
CA SER A 108 -3.40 18.89 -6.03
C SER A 108 -3.99 17.51 -6.39
N PRO A 109 -5.18 17.19 -5.87
CA PRO A 109 -5.98 16.06 -6.32
C PRO A 109 -6.12 15.97 -7.84
N GLU A 110 -6.41 17.11 -8.47
CA GLU A 110 -6.65 17.22 -9.91
C GLU A 110 -5.39 16.88 -10.73
N ASP A 111 -4.20 17.19 -10.21
CA ASP A 111 -2.93 16.80 -10.86
C ASP A 111 -2.79 15.27 -10.92
N LEU A 112 -3.09 14.58 -9.81
CA LEU A 112 -3.04 13.12 -9.76
C LEU A 112 -4.11 12.49 -10.66
N VAL A 113 -5.35 12.99 -10.61
CA VAL A 113 -6.43 12.50 -11.47
C VAL A 113 -6.08 12.68 -12.95
N SER A 114 -5.56 13.85 -13.32
CA SER A 114 -5.12 14.13 -14.70
C SER A 114 -3.99 13.18 -15.11
N PHE A 115 -3.00 12.98 -14.23
CA PHE A 115 -1.90 12.05 -14.45
C PHE A 115 -2.37 10.60 -14.70
N LEU A 116 -3.37 10.13 -13.94
CA LEU A 116 -3.97 8.80 -14.09
C LEU A 116 -4.79 8.68 -15.37
N ARG A 117 -5.58 9.71 -15.71
CA ARG A 117 -6.40 9.74 -16.93
C ARG A 117 -5.55 9.76 -18.20
N GLU A 118 -4.48 10.55 -18.22
CA GLU A 118 -3.53 10.61 -19.35
C GLU A 118 -2.85 9.27 -19.67
N ARG A 119 -2.76 8.37 -18.69
CA ARG A 119 -2.12 7.06 -18.81
C ARG A 119 -3.10 5.92 -19.03
N SER A 120 -4.41 6.21 -18.97
CA SER A 120 -5.47 5.25 -19.22
C SER A 120 -5.76 5.12 -20.72
N ASP A 121 -5.87 3.88 -21.18
CA ASP A 121 -6.64 3.49 -22.35
C ASP A 121 -8.09 3.21 -21.89
N GLY A 122 -8.87 4.27 -21.67
CA GLY A 122 -10.21 4.21 -21.04
C GLY A 122 -11.25 3.29 -21.70
N ALA A 123 -10.91 2.65 -22.83
CA ALA A 123 -11.71 1.66 -23.53
C ALA A 123 -11.43 0.20 -23.13
N SER A 124 -10.33 -0.10 -22.42
CA SER A 124 -9.96 -1.48 -22.07
C SER A 124 -9.48 -1.60 -20.62
N SER A 125 -9.79 -2.75 -20.01
CA SER A 125 -9.32 -3.12 -18.66
C SER A 125 -8.69 -4.51 -18.75
N GLN A 126 -7.35 -4.55 -18.81
CA GLN A 126 -6.58 -5.80 -18.89
C GLN A 126 -6.23 -6.30 -17.48
N VAL A 127 -7.26 -6.47 -16.66
CA VAL A 127 -7.18 -6.74 -15.22
C VAL A 127 -6.15 -7.83 -14.89
N TYR A 128 -6.22 -8.98 -15.58
CA TYR A 128 -5.31 -10.09 -15.29
C TYR A 128 -3.84 -9.77 -15.58
N ARG A 129 -3.58 -9.06 -16.67
CA ARG A 129 -2.21 -8.69 -17.04
C ARG A 129 -1.67 -7.60 -16.12
N ALA A 130 -2.51 -6.63 -15.75
CA ALA A 130 -2.11 -5.53 -14.88
C ALA A 130 -1.79 -6.01 -13.46
N ILE A 131 -2.63 -6.88 -12.89
CA ILE A 131 -2.36 -7.51 -11.59
C ILE A 131 -1.06 -8.31 -11.65
N LYS A 132 -0.93 -9.21 -12.63
CA LYS A 132 0.30 -9.99 -12.82
C LYS A 132 1.55 -9.10 -12.89
N SER A 133 1.53 -8.12 -13.79
CA SER A 133 2.68 -7.24 -14.03
C SER A 133 3.04 -6.43 -12.79
N THR A 134 2.03 -6.01 -12.01
CA THR A 134 2.24 -5.27 -10.78
C THR A 134 2.82 -6.18 -9.69
N THR A 135 2.28 -7.38 -9.48
CA THR A 135 2.83 -8.29 -8.47
C THR A 135 4.24 -8.74 -8.84
N ASP A 136 4.51 -9.02 -10.12
CA ASP A 136 5.86 -9.35 -10.59
C ASP A 136 6.84 -8.20 -10.34
N TYR A 137 6.40 -6.96 -10.57
CA TYR A 137 7.20 -5.77 -10.28
C TYR A 137 7.56 -5.70 -8.80
N LEU A 138 6.58 -5.88 -7.91
CA LEU A 138 6.81 -5.84 -6.47
C LEU A 138 7.78 -6.91 -6.00
N LEU A 139 7.67 -8.12 -6.55
CA LEU A 139 8.59 -9.23 -6.27
C LEU A 139 10.04 -8.96 -6.71
N GLN A 140 10.23 -8.07 -7.69
CA GLN A 140 11.54 -7.69 -8.23
C GLN A 140 12.02 -6.33 -7.70
N MET A 141 11.22 -5.63 -6.91
CA MET A 141 11.52 -4.29 -6.43
C MET A 141 12.73 -4.32 -5.49
N GLN A 142 13.68 -3.41 -5.72
CA GLN A 142 14.90 -3.36 -4.92
C GLN A 142 14.58 -3.05 -3.45
N GLY A 143 15.13 -3.85 -2.55
CA GLY A 143 14.91 -3.73 -1.11
C GLY A 143 13.73 -4.55 -0.59
N VAL A 144 12.91 -5.16 -1.45
CA VAL A 144 11.92 -6.16 -1.03
C VAL A 144 12.62 -7.45 -0.61
N SER A 145 12.24 -7.96 0.55
CA SER A 145 12.73 -9.21 1.13
C SER A 145 11.56 -10.07 1.62
N GLU A 146 11.87 -11.23 2.21
CA GLU A 146 10.87 -12.09 2.89
C GLU A 146 10.24 -11.45 4.14
N ARG A 147 10.82 -10.36 4.65
CA ARG A 147 10.30 -9.62 5.80
C ARG A 147 9.46 -8.41 5.39
N THR A 148 9.50 -8.04 4.13
CA THR A 148 8.73 -6.90 3.62
C THR A 148 7.24 -7.24 3.63
N ARG A 149 6.44 -6.41 4.30
CA ARG A 149 4.97 -6.54 4.27
C ARG A 149 4.44 -5.93 2.97
N LEU A 150 3.87 -6.75 2.10
CA LEU A 150 3.34 -6.32 0.80
C LEU A 150 1.81 -6.28 0.83
N MET A 151 1.22 -5.10 0.69
CA MET A 151 -0.24 -4.93 0.57
C MET A 151 -0.57 -4.42 -0.83
N THR A 152 -1.44 -5.12 -1.54
CA THR A 152 -1.96 -4.65 -2.83
C THR A 152 -3.47 -4.40 -2.73
N VAL A 153 -3.87 -3.15 -2.94
CA VAL A 153 -5.25 -2.72 -3.02
C VAL A 153 -5.64 -2.55 -4.48
N VAL A 154 -6.82 -3.05 -4.87
CA VAL A 154 -7.36 -2.88 -6.22
C VAL A 154 -8.70 -2.16 -6.14
N LEU A 155 -8.80 -1.05 -6.87
CA LEU A 155 -9.99 -0.21 -6.95
C LEU A 155 -10.59 -0.36 -8.37
N SER A 156 -11.55 -1.28 -8.52
CA SER A 156 -12.11 -1.65 -9.83
C SER A 156 -13.33 -2.58 -9.69
N ASP A 157 -14.19 -2.60 -10.71
CA ASP A 157 -15.20 -3.64 -10.89
C ASP A 157 -14.61 -5.00 -11.33
N LEU A 158 -13.33 -5.04 -11.66
CA LEU A 158 -12.53 -6.20 -12.07
C LEU A 158 -13.04 -6.94 -13.31
N ARG A 159 -13.79 -6.24 -14.17
CA ARG A 159 -14.24 -6.78 -15.45
C ARG A 159 -13.11 -6.75 -16.47
N ASP A 160 -12.53 -7.92 -16.73
CA ASP A 160 -11.46 -8.07 -17.72
C ASP A 160 -12.02 -8.05 -19.14
N THR A 161 -11.54 -7.11 -19.96
CA THR A 161 -11.97 -6.94 -21.36
C THR A 161 -11.28 -7.91 -22.33
N GLY A 162 -10.36 -8.74 -21.86
CA GLY A 162 -9.72 -9.77 -22.66
C GLY A 162 -10.73 -10.80 -23.19
N ALA A 163 -10.39 -11.41 -24.33
CA ALA A 163 -11.24 -12.42 -24.97
C ALA A 163 -10.51 -13.74 -25.24
N GLY A 164 -11.30 -14.82 -25.26
CA GLY A 164 -10.88 -16.13 -25.77
C GLY A 164 -9.66 -16.73 -25.08
N ALA A 165 -8.74 -17.27 -25.88
CA ALA A 165 -7.53 -17.94 -25.38
C ALA A 165 -6.58 -16.98 -24.65
N ALA A 166 -6.44 -15.74 -25.14
CA ALA A 166 -5.54 -14.76 -24.55
C ALA A 166 -5.92 -14.40 -23.11
N ARG A 167 -7.22 -14.23 -22.83
CA ARG A 167 -7.71 -14.00 -21.45
C ARG A 167 -7.45 -15.19 -20.54
N ARG A 168 -7.66 -16.42 -21.02
CA ARG A 168 -7.39 -17.63 -20.24
C ARG A 168 -5.90 -17.76 -19.89
N THR A 169 -5.03 -17.58 -20.88
CA THR A 169 -3.57 -17.59 -20.65
C THR A 169 -3.16 -16.51 -19.66
N ALA A 170 -3.67 -15.28 -19.80
CA ALA A 170 -3.38 -14.20 -18.86
C ALA A 170 -3.85 -14.53 -17.43
N GLY A 171 -5.04 -15.12 -17.29
CA GLY A 171 -5.57 -15.55 -15.99
C GLY A 171 -4.71 -16.63 -15.33
N SER A 172 -4.34 -17.68 -16.07
CA SER A 172 -3.46 -18.72 -15.52
C SER A 172 -2.09 -18.18 -15.14
N SER A 173 -1.49 -17.32 -15.98
CA SER A 173 -0.19 -16.70 -15.64
C SER A 173 -0.29 -15.73 -14.46
N MET A 174 -1.44 -15.06 -14.27
CA MET A 174 -1.68 -14.22 -13.10
C MET A 174 -1.77 -15.05 -11.82
N ILE A 175 -2.46 -16.20 -11.84
CA ILE A 175 -2.56 -17.09 -10.67
C ILE A 175 -1.18 -17.55 -10.20
N GLU A 176 -0.27 -17.87 -11.11
CA GLU A 176 1.12 -18.22 -10.74
C GLU A 176 1.86 -17.07 -10.06
N SER A 177 1.76 -15.85 -10.60
CA SER A 177 2.35 -14.66 -9.97
C SER A 177 1.72 -14.35 -8.61
N LEU A 178 0.41 -14.54 -8.46
CA LEU A 178 -0.31 -14.37 -7.19
C LEU A 178 0.14 -15.39 -6.14
N ARG A 179 0.42 -16.63 -6.55
CA ARG A 179 0.94 -17.67 -5.67
C ARG A 179 2.31 -17.28 -5.12
N GLU A 180 3.23 -16.82 -5.97
CA GLU A 180 4.54 -16.35 -5.55
C GLU A 180 4.44 -15.09 -4.66
N TYR A 181 3.57 -14.15 -5.02
CA TYR A 181 3.29 -12.96 -4.21
C TYR A 181 2.79 -13.32 -2.81
N ARG A 182 1.89 -14.29 -2.70
CA ARG A 182 1.42 -14.82 -1.41
C ARG A 182 2.52 -15.55 -0.64
N GLU A 183 3.40 -16.28 -1.32
CA GLU A 183 4.56 -16.94 -0.70
C GLU A 183 5.53 -15.94 -0.08
N ARG A 184 5.59 -14.71 -0.60
CA ARG A 184 6.33 -13.58 -0.02
C ARG A 184 5.56 -12.79 1.04
N GLY A 185 4.46 -13.32 1.55
CA GLY A 185 3.64 -12.64 2.56
C GLY A 185 2.79 -11.50 2.01
N GLY A 186 2.52 -11.51 0.70
CA GLY A 186 1.66 -10.53 0.06
C GLY A 186 0.18 -10.72 0.39
N ALA A 187 -0.49 -9.61 0.70
CA ALA A 187 -1.92 -9.53 0.96
C ALA A 187 -2.66 -8.70 -0.11
N LEU A 188 -3.97 -8.92 -0.25
CA LEU A 188 -4.81 -8.29 -1.27
C LEU A 188 -6.11 -7.68 -0.69
N ALA A 189 -6.46 -6.47 -1.09
CA ALA A 189 -7.79 -5.90 -0.83
C ALA A 189 -8.43 -5.45 -2.14
N LEU A 190 -9.58 -6.02 -2.49
CA LEU A 190 -10.32 -5.70 -3.70
C LEU A 190 -11.57 -4.90 -3.31
N TYR A 191 -11.70 -3.67 -3.80
CA TYR A 191 -12.87 -2.81 -3.56
C TYR A 191 -13.63 -2.51 -4.84
N TYR A 192 -14.94 -2.32 -4.68
CA TYR A 192 -15.89 -2.11 -5.77
C TYR A 192 -16.02 -3.29 -6.73
N VAL A 193 -15.74 -4.51 -6.29
CA VAL A 193 -15.80 -5.69 -7.16
C VAL A 193 -17.23 -5.92 -7.65
N GLY A 194 -17.41 -6.02 -8.98
CA GLY A 194 -18.73 -6.29 -9.56
C GLY A 194 -19.34 -7.55 -8.96
N THR A 195 -20.64 -7.53 -8.63
CA THR A 195 -21.31 -8.64 -7.94
C THR A 195 -21.16 -9.97 -8.68
N GLU A 196 -21.23 -9.94 -10.02
CA GLU A 196 -21.01 -11.10 -10.87
C GLU A 196 -19.56 -11.59 -10.91
N GLU A 197 -18.61 -10.74 -10.52
CA GLU A 197 -17.18 -11.04 -10.52
C GLU A 197 -16.67 -11.58 -9.18
N MET A 198 -17.38 -11.32 -8.08
CA MET A 198 -16.95 -11.77 -6.74
C MET A 198 -16.68 -13.29 -6.67
N PRO A 199 -17.57 -14.19 -7.15
CA PRO A 199 -17.31 -15.64 -7.05
C PRO A 199 -16.09 -16.07 -7.87
N ARG A 200 -15.82 -15.41 -8.99
CA ARG A 200 -14.63 -15.66 -9.82
C ARG A 200 -13.36 -15.28 -9.06
N TRP A 201 -13.36 -14.11 -8.40
CA TRP A 201 -12.20 -13.65 -7.63
C TRP A 201 -11.95 -14.48 -6.38
N GLU A 202 -13.01 -14.90 -5.67
CA GLU A 202 -12.87 -15.86 -4.57
C GLU A 202 -12.18 -17.15 -5.03
N SER A 203 -12.60 -17.70 -6.18
CA SER A 203 -11.97 -18.89 -6.77
C SER A 203 -10.51 -18.66 -7.15
N ILE A 204 -10.18 -17.52 -7.77
CA ILE A 204 -8.82 -17.17 -8.18
C ILE A 204 -7.89 -17.06 -6.96
N LEU A 205 -8.34 -16.38 -5.91
CA LEU A 205 -7.55 -16.17 -4.69
C LEU A 205 -7.35 -17.50 -3.94
N ALA A 206 -8.39 -18.33 -3.86
CA ALA A 206 -8.29 -19.67 -3.28
C ALA A 206 -7.32 -20.57 -4.08
N GLU A 207 -7.38 -20.55 -5.42
CA GLU A 207 -6.45 -21.30 -6.29
C GLU A 207 -5.00 -20.80 -6.20
N SER A 208 -4.83 -19.51 -5.91
CA SER A 208 -3.51 -18.90 -5.65
C SER A 208 -3.00 -19.18 -4.23
N GLY A 209 -3.81 -19.82 -3.38
CA GLY A 209 -3.43 -20.25 -2.04
C GLY A 209 -3.59 -19.20 -0.95
N PHE A 210 -4.33 -18.11 -1.19
CA PHE A 210 -4.63 -17.13 -0.16
C PHE A 210 -5.62 -17.71 0.86
N SER A 211 -5.38 -17.45 2.13
CA SER A 211 -6.33 -17.71 3.21
C SER A 211 -7.27 -16.52 3.42
N SER A 212 -8.35 -16.71 4.18
CA SER A 212 -9.32 -15.64 4.47
C SER A 212 -8.73 -14.43 5.21
N ASN A 213 -7.52 -14.56 5.77
CA ASN A 213 -6.83 -13.47 6.46
C ASN A 213 -5.92 -12.68 5.51
N ASP A 214 -5.56 -13.25 4.37
CA ASP A 214 -4.62 -12.67 3.40
C ASP A 214 -5.33 -11.80 2.36
N TYR A 215 -6.66 -11.88 2.28
CA TYR A 215 -7.43 -11.09 1.33
C TYR A 215 -8.77 -10.57 1.85
N LEU A 216 -9.24 -9.53 1.18
CA LEU A 216 -10.58 -8.96 1.33
C LEU A 216 -11.18 -8.69 -0.05
N ILE A 217 -12.48 -8.99 -0.21
CA ILE A 217 -13.27 -8.59 -1.39
C ILE A 217 -14.49 -7.80 -0.91
N GLN A 218 -14.66 -6.59 -1.40
CA GLN A 218 -15.82 -5.74 -1.14
C GLN A 218 -16.45 -5.31 -2.47
N GLY A 219 -17.77 -5.41 -2.55
CA GLY A 219 -18.54 -4.94 -3.71
C GLY A 219 -18.78 -3.43 -3.74
N GLU A 220 -18.38 -2.70 -2.69
CA GLU A 220 -18.65 -1.27 -2.53
C GLU A 220 -17.35 -0.51 -2.21
N LEU A 221 -17.36 0.80 -2.47
CA LEU A 221 -16.38 1.74 -1.95
C LEU A 221 -16.87 2.20 -0.58
N THR A 222 -16.05 2.02 0.46
CA THR A 222 -16.40 2.38 1.84
C THR A 222 -15.56 3.54 2.34
N ALA A 223 -16.15 4.39 3.17
CA ALA A 223 -15.44 5.49 3.83
C ALA A 223 -14.45 5.00 4.91
N THR A 224 -14.64 3.78 5.42
CA THR A 224 -13.75 3.16 6.42
C THR A 224 -13.26 1.82 5.89
N PRO A 225 -12.22 1.81 5.02
CA PRO A 225 -11.69 0.59 4.46
C PRO A 225 -11.14 -0.34 5.54
N GLN A 226 -11.50 -1.62 5.44
CA GLN A 226 -10.82 -2.66 6.20
C GLN A 226 -9.68 -3.21 5.35
N LEU A 227 -8.49 -3.36 5.91
CA LEU A 227 -7.38 -4.02 5.22
C LEU A 227 -7.12 -5.39 5.85
N PRO A 228 -6.63 -6.38 5.07
CA PRO A 228 -6.06 -7.59 5.64
C PRO A 228 -4.94 -7.23 6.62
N LYS A 229 -4.82 -8.01 7.70
CA LYS A 229 -3.81 -7.77 8.75
C LYS A 229 -2.61 -8.68 8.54
N PHE A 230 -1.42 -8.13 8.68
CA PHE A 230 -0.18 -8.89 8.76
C PHE A 230 0.01 -9.31 10.22
N ASP A 231 -0.48 -10.49 10.59
CA ASP A 231 -0.29 -11.08 11.93
C ASP A 231 1.05 -11.82 12.05
#